data_AF-N1ZT12-F1
#
_entry.id   AF-N1ZT12-F1
#
_cell.length_a   1.000
_cell.length_b   1.000
_cell.length_c   1.000
_cell.angle_alpha   90.00
_cell.angle_beta   90.00
_cell.angle_gamma   90.00
#
_symmetry.space_group_name_H-M   'P 1'
#
loop_
_entity.id
_entity.type
_entity.pdbx_description
1 polymer ?
#
loop_
_entity_poly.entity_id
_entity_poly.type
_entity_poly.pdbx_seq_one_letter_code
_entity_poly.pdbx_strand_id
1 'polypeptide(L)'
;MKIFHSGDWHIGNFKGPEKDGVNLRSLDTKRCLETLAERAEQEKPELVLVPGDVFHTGKTWSDRCCDEVITAIEIISRLAAAAGQVVIMRGTPNHDGEGQFKVLLTHFRDFENVHIVVNPEVIQTKYADIAVLPGFDRGIYRAKFPWLGKEEENEIFSQELGKIVLGLRAQCRPDRPAILMAHYTVPGCNTESGQSQLLTQFEPVVPPESLDAAAYDLVALGHIHRPQLVSGFENVYYSGSINANNFNDEGQERGFWIHHFEEGASGRDGMVFINSEFVKTPYREFITLHFTDADVEDVIHNRLDEAAMNHWRFNGDVSGKIVRILYECSAEQKKAFHTAMLEKTLYEDGAFWVAGINPEKIGASADRTDLSQETDPEANLRLYLQEKGMEETDIERLLLKSGPIIAEAMASETGAAFSGVFVPIEIEVENYRAYEKEKFSFEDIQFCTINGPNGAGKSSLFMDAIIDCIYEEPREGKSKSVKVPWLRNGDKVRSGYIAFTFSIGDKTYRIFRSRTKSGKPTLNIAELVDGEWENRSCERADDTQKVIDQLIGVDSMAVKSCAVIMQDQYGMFLQAKSEERMAVLSNLLGLEIYGRMEKVAKDMGSEYKRMIDGKKTCHRGAV
;
A
#
# COMPACT_ATOMS: atom_id res chain seq x y z
N MET A 1 -26.45 -11.46 -31.79
CA MET A 1 -26.09 -10.15 -31.22
C MET A 1 -24.64 -10.17 -30.75
N LYS A 2 -23.90 -9.09 -30.98
CA LYS A 2 -22.54 -8.85 -30.49
C LYS A 2 -22.52 -7.67 -29.55
N ILE A 3 -21.81 -7.82 -28.44
CA ILE A 3 -21.63 -6.79 -27.43
C ILE A 3 -20.14 -6.53 -27.26
N PHE A 4 -19.71 -5.30 -27.54
CA PHE A 4 -18.35 -4.87 -27.23
C PHE A 4 -18.31 -4.38 -25.79
N HIS A 5 -17.35 -4.88 -25.03
CA HIS A 5 -17.21 -4.58 -23.61
C HIS A 5 -15.78 -4.12 -23.33
N SER A 6 -15.63 -2.82 -23.07
CA SER A 6 -14.33 -2.15 -22.90
C SER A 6 -14.47 -1.02 -21.88
N GLY A 7 -13.86 -1.17 -20.70
CA GLY A 7 -13.83 -0.16 -19.65
C GLY A 7 -12.40 0.26 -19.33
N ASP A 8 -12.24 1.03 -18.25
CA ASP A 8 -10.94 1.39 -17.69
C ASP A 8 -10.00 1.96 -18.77
N TRP A 9 -10.52 2.89 -19.57
CA TRP A 9 -9.80 3.50 -20.68
C TRP A 9 -8.64 4.38 -20.19
N HIS A 10 -8.81 5.01 -19.03
CA HIS A 10 -7.81 5.90 -18.42
C HIS A 10 -7.20 6.89 -19.43
N ILE A 11 -8.06 7.61 -20.17
CA ILE A 11 -7.61 8.66 -21.09
C ILE A 11 -6.91 9.74 -20.26
N GLY A 12 -5.61 9.91 -20.50
CA GLY A 12 -4.79 10.93 -19.84
C GLY A 12 -3.30 10.66 -19.98
N ASN A 13 -2.51 11.45 -19.25
CA ASN A 13 -1.05 11.36 -19.27
C ASN A 13 -0.52 10.35 -18.26
N PHE A 14 0.44 9.55 -18.70
CA PHE A 14 1.19 8.64 -17.84
C PHE A 14 2.65 9.08 -17.72
N LYS A 15 3.36 8.60 -16.69
CA LYS A 15 4.82 8.75 -16.66
C LYS A 15 5.41 8.10 -17.92
N GLY A 16 6.23 8.84 -18.65
CA GLY A 16 6.77 8.41 -19.93
C GLY A 16 7.41 9.55 -20.71
N PRO A 17 7.91 9.26 -21.93
CA PRO A 17 8.56 10.25 -22.78
C PRO A 17 7.53 11.27 -23.30
N GLU A 18 7.96 12.52 -23.39
CA GLU A 18 7.21 13.60 -24.02
C GLU A 18 7.94 14.06 -25.28
N LYS A 19 7.19 14.33 -26.35
CA LYS A 19 7.71 14.87 -27.61
C LYS A 19 6.82 16.02 -28.04
N ASP A 20 7.44 17.18 -28.31
CA ASP A 20 6.73 18.40 -28.71
C ASP A 20 5.58 18.80 -27.76
N GLY A 21 5.77 18.55 -26.46
CA GLY A 21 4.77 18.80 -25.41
C GLY A 21 3.65 17.76 -25.28
N VAL A 22 3.68 16.70 -26.10
CA VAL A 22 2.70 15.60 -26.08
C VAL A 22 3.28 14.40 -25.34
N ASN A 23 2.51 13.85 -24.41
CA ASN A 23 2.84 12.61 -23.71
C ASN A 23 2.68 11.42 -24.67
N LEU A 24 3.77 10.72 -25.00
CA LEU A 24 3.69 9.64 -25.97
C LEU A 24 2.89 8.44 -25.46
N ARG A 25 2.73 8.30 -24.15
CA ARG A 25 1.92 7.24 -23.54
C ARG A 25 0.42 7.50 -23.62
N SER A 26 -0.02 8.76 -23.62
CA SER A 26 -1.43 9.08 -23.89
C SER A 26 -1.79 8.74 -25.34
N LEU A 27 -0.84 8.88 -26.28
CA LEU A 27 -1.01 8.41 -27.66
C LEU A 27 -1.11 6.89 -27.78
N ASP A 28 -0.44 6.12 -26.91
CA ASP A 28 -0.64 4.66 -26.84
C ASP A 28 -2.09 4.34 -26.47
N THR A 29 -2.63 4.99 -25.43
CA THR A 29 -4.05 4.84 -25.05
C THR A 29 -4.99 5.22 -26.19
N LYS A 30 -4.73 6.34 -26.88
CA LYS A 30 -5.52 6.76 -28.04
C LYS A 30 -5.52 5.70 -29.14
N ARG A 31 -4.35 5.14 -29.50
CA ARG A 31 -4.25 4.09 -30.53
C ARG A 31 -4.99 2.81 -30.16
N CYS A 32 -4.98 2.43 -28.88
CA CYS A 32 -5.77 1.31 -28.38
C CYS A 32 -7.28 1.56 -28.55
N LEU A 33 -7.75 2.76 -28.23
CA LEU A 33 -9.15 3.17 -28.42
C LEU A 33 -9.55 3.28 -29.89
N GLU A 34 -8.65 3.77 -30.75
CA GLU A 34 -8.85 3.78 -32.20
C GLU A 34 -9.02 2.36 -32.74
N THR A 35 -8.23 1.39 -32.24
CA THR A 35 -8.39 -0.03 -32.61
C THR A 35 -9.76 -0.59 -32.21
N LEU A 36 -10.26 -0.23 -31.03
CA LEU A 36 -11.63 -0.58 -30.60
C LEU A 36 -12.67 0.01 -31.55
N ALA A 37 -12.56 1.30 -31.89
CA ALA A 37 -13.48 1.98 -32.79
C ALA A 37 -13.45 1.39 -34.21
N GLU A 38 -12.26 1.14 -34.75
CA GLU A 38 -12.08 0.48 -36.06
C GLU A 38 -12.70 -0.91 -36.09
N ARG A 39 -12.51 -1.69 -35.01
CA ARG A 39 -13.13 -3.01 -34.90
C ARG A 39 -14.65 -2.91 -34.82
N ALA A 40 -15.19 -1.93 -34.11
CA ALA A 40 -16.63 -1.68 -34.06
C ALA A 40 -17.19 -1.26 -35.43
N GLU A 41 -16.48 -0.43 -36.19
CA GLU A 41 -16.85 -0.02 -37.55
C GLU A 41 -16.91 -1.22 -38.53
N GLN A 42 -16.02 -2.20 -38.34
CA GLN A 42 -15.98 -3.44 -39.13
C GLN A 42 -17.08 -4.42 -38.72
N GLU A 43 -17.29 -4.62 -37.42
CA GLU A 43 -18.18 -5.66 -36.90
C GLU A 43 -19.62 -5.22 -36.64
N LYS A 44 -19.85 -3.90 -36.53
CA LYS A 44 -21.14 -3.25 -36.28
C LYS A 44 -21.92 -3.89 -35.12
N PRO A 45 -21.38 -3.86 -33.89
CA PRO A 45 -22.03 -4.50 -32.75
C PRO A 45 -23.37 -3.84 -32.42
N GLU A 46 -24.33 -4.61 -31.92
CA GLU A 46 -25.59 -4.03 -31.47
C GLU A 46 -25.43 -3.19 -30.21
N LEU A 47 -24.49 -3.55 -29.33
CA LEU A 47 -24.22 -2.87 -28.06
C LEU A 47 -22.72 -2.64 -27.86
N VAL A 48 -22.37 -1.46 -27.36
CA VAL A 48 -21.04 -1.16 -26.80
C VAL A 48 -21.24 -0.72 -25.35
N LEU A 49 -20.57 -1.39 -24.42
CA LEU A 49 -20.65 -1.15 -22.97
C LEU A 49 -19.29 -0.68 -22.46
N VAL A 50 -19.26 0.52 -21.86
CA VAL A 50 -18.05 1.15 -21.31
C VAL A 50 -18.18 1.31 -19.80
N PRO A 51 -17.77 0.31 -19.02
CA PRO A 51 -18.09 0.25 -17.61
C PRO A 51 -17.17 1.10 -16.74
N GLY A 52 -17.10 2.40 -16.98
CA GLY A 52 -16.42 3.37 -16.10
C GLY A 52 -14.92 3.51 -16.32
N ASP A 53 -14.35 4.48 -15.59
CA ASP A 53 -12.94 4.91 -15.63
C ASP A 53 -12.50 5.29 -17.04
N VAL A 54 -13.28 6.17 -17.65
CA VAL A 54 -13.01 6.76 -18.97
C VAL A 54 -11.75 7.62 -18.93
N PHE A 55 -11.56 8.38 -17.84
CA PHE A 55 -10.44 9.33 -17.68
C PHE A 55 -9.42 8.86 -16.66
N HIS A 56 -8.14 9.20 -16.86
CA HIS A 56 -7.08 8.81 -15.92
C HIS A 56 -7.16 9.57 -14.60
N THR A 57 -7.65 10.81 -14.59
CA THR A 57 -7.78 11.61 -13.36
C THR A 57 -9.02 12.50 -13.39
N GLY A 58 -9.77 12.52 -12.29
CA GLY A 58 -11.04 13.24 -12.18
C GLY A 58 -10.90 14.72 -11.82
N LYS A 59 -9.68 15.19 -11.51
CA LYS A 59 -9.36 16.59 -11.21
C LYS A 59 -8.16 17.06 -12.02
N THR A 60 -8.39 17.44 -13.27
CA THR A 60 -7.40 18.09 -14.13
C THR A 60 -7.63 19.60 -14.19
N TRP A 61 -6.66 20.38 -13.72
CA TRP A 61 -6.66 21.84 -13.82
C TRP A 61 -5.73 22.24 -14.97
N SER A 62 -6.24 22.43 -16.21
CA SER A 62 -5.53 23.02 -17.39
C SER A 62 -6.20 22.66 -18.72
N ASP A 63 -5.68 23.21 -19.83
CA ASP A 63 -5.99 22.84 -21.23
C ASP A 63 -5.90 21.32 -21.50
N ARG A 64 -5.10 20.59 -20.72
CA ARG A 64 -4.97 19.11 -20.83
C ARG A 64 -6.30 18.38 -20.61
N CYS A 65 -7.14 18.89 -19.72
CA CYS A 65 -8.49 18.36 -19.49
C CYS A 65 -9.31 18.39 -20.79
N CYS A 66 -9.10 19.40 -21.63
CA CYS A 66 -9.81 19.56 -22.90
C CYS A 66 -9.39 18.48 -23.90
N ASP A 67 -8.09 18.18 -24.04
CA ASP A 67 -7.61 17.16 -24.99
C ASP A 67 -8.10 15.75 -24.62
N GLU A 68 -8.13 15.42 -23.34
CA GLU A 68 -8.68 14.15 -22.83
C GLU A 68 -10.16 14.02 -23.16
N VAL A 69 -10.96 15.06 -22.89
CA VAL A 69 -12.39 15.09 -23.19
C VAL A 69 -12.66 15.06 -24.70
N ILE A 70 -11.86 15.77 -25.50
CA ILE A 70 -11.95 15.73 -26.97
C ILE A 70 -11.70 14.31 -27.48
N THR A 71 -10.68 13.63 -26.95
CA THR A 71 -10.37 12.24 -27.31
C THR A 71 -11.52 11.31 -26.96
N ALA A 72 -12.10 11.45 -25.76
CA ALA A 72 -13.27 10.66 -25.36
C ALA A 72 -14.47 10.91 -26.30
N ILE A 73 -14.76 12.17 -26.64
CA ILE A 73 -15.84 12.53 -27.57
C ILE A 73 -15.60 11.94 -28.96
N GLU A 74 -14.37 12.02 -29.48
CA GLU A 74 -13.99 11.47 -30.79
C GLU A 74 -14.28 9.96 -30.84
N ILE A 75 -13.79 9.20 -29.85
CA ILE A 75 -13.96 7.75 -29.78
C ILE A 75 -15.43 7.37 -29.59
N ILE A 76 -16.15 8.00 -28.65
CA ILE A 76 -17.57 7.72 -28.41
C ILE A 76 -18.40 8.03 -29.65
N SER A 77 -18.09 9.10 -30.38
CA SER A 77 -18.79 9.45 -31.62
C SER A 77 -18.58 8.40 -32.72
N ARG A 78 -17.37 7.86 -32.86
CA ARG A 78 -17.08 6.76 -33.78
C ARG A 78 -17.85 5.49 -33.40
N LEU A 79 -17.85 5.14 -32.11
CA LEU A 79 -18.62 4.00 -31.60
C LEU A 79 -20.12 4.19 -31.83
N ALA A 80 -20.65 5.39 -31.61
CA ALA A 80 -22.06 5.73 -31.85
C ALA A 80 -22.45 5.62 -33.33
N ALA A 81 -21.53 5.94 -34.26
CA ALA A 81 -21.77 5.77 -35.68
C ALA A 81 -21.76 4.30 -36.14
N ALA A 82 -21.04 3.44 -35.43
CA ALA A 82 -20.87 2.03 -35.79
C ALA A 82 -21.85 1.08 -35.09
N ALA A 83 -22.24 1.39 -33.84
CA ALA A 83 -22.98 0.49 -32.97
C ALA A 83 -24.48 0.81 -32.88
N GLY A 84 -25.26 -0.21 -32.56
CA GLY A 84 -26.70 -0.07 -32.34
C GLY A 84 -27.04 0.83 -31.14
N GLN A 85 -26.36 0.65 -30.00
CA GLN A 85 -26.39 1.51 -28.82
C GLN A 85 -25.01 1.52 -28.15
N VAL A 86 -24.64 2.66 -27.55
CA VAL A 86 -23.43 2.83 -26.75
C VAL A 86 -23.83 3.29 -25.36
N VAL A 87 -23.48 2.53 -24.34
CA VAL A 87 -23.75 2.84 -22.94
C VAL A 87 -22.42 3.08 -22.24
N ILE A 88 -22.23 4.28 -21.71
CA ILE A 88 -21.05 4.67 -20.96
C ILE A 88 -21.49 5.04 -19.55
N MET A 89 -20.92 4.37 -18.55
CA MET A 89 -21.19 4.74 -17.16
C MET A 89 -20.02 5.51 -16.57
N ARG A 90 -20.31 6.30 -15.53
CA ARG A 90 -19.28 6.87 -14.67
C ARG A 90 -18.68 5.79 -13.77
N GLY A 91 -17.36 5.69 -13.78
CA GLY A 91 -16.59 4.85 -12.87
C GLY A 91 -16.37 5.54 -11.52
N THR A 92 -15.14 5.49 -11.03
CA THR A 92 -14.77 6.03 -9.72
C THR A 92 -14.59 7.56 -9.75
N PRO A 93 -14.91 8.30 -8.67
CA PRO A 93 -14.77 9.76 -8.63
C PRO A 93 -13.32 10.29 -8.77
N ASN A 94 -12.32 9.46 -8.46
CA ASN A 94 -10.90 9.80 -8.62
C ASN A 94 -10.43 9.76 -10.08
N HIS A 95 -11.11 9.00 -10.93
CA HIS A 95 -10.84 8.87 -12.36
C HIS A 95 -11.82 9.71 -13.18
N ASP A 96 -13.11 9.50 -12.97
CA ASP A 96 -14.19 10.16 -13.70
C ASP A 96 -14.77 11.35 -12.91
N GLY A 97 -14.29 12.55 -13.25
CA GLY A 97 -14.71 13.81 -12.63
C GLY A 97 -16.12 14.24 -13.05
N GLU A 98 -16.86 14.87 -12.13
CA GLU A 98 -18.21 15.39 -12.40
C GLU A 98 -18.23 16.39 -13.57
N GLY A 99 -17.18 17.22 -13.69
CA GLY A 99 -17.04 18.19 -14.77
C GLY A 99 -16.89 17.52 -16.13
N GLN A 100 -16.03 16.49 -16.25
CA GLN A 100 -15.82 15.73 -17.48
C GLN A 100 -17.11 15.04 -17.93
N PHE A 101 -17.79 14.32 -17.02
CA PHE A 101 -19.06 13.65 -17.35
C PHE A 101 -20.19 14.63 -17.64
N LYS A 102 -20.20 15.82 -17.03
CA LYS A 102 -21.15 16.89 -17.40
C LYS A 102 -20.95 17.34 -18.84
N VAL A 103 -19.71 17.41 -19.32
CA VAL A 103 -19.43 17.72 -20.73
C VAL A 103 -19.93 16.60 -21.64
N LEU A 104 -19.64 15.33 -21.32
CA LEU A 104 -20.13 14.19 -22.10
C LEU A 104 -21.67 14.14 -22.17
N LEU A 105 -22.35 14.30 -21.02
CA LEU A 105 -23.81 14.39 -20.92
C LEU A 105 -24.39 15.53 -21.78
N THR A 106 -23.68 16.66 -21.84
CA THR A 106 -24.13 17.82 -22.62
C THR A 106 -23.92 17.58 -24.11
N HIS A 107 -22.78 17.01 -24.49
CA HIS A 107 -22.42 16.75 -25.89
C HIS A 107 -23.32 15.69 -26.53
N PHE A 108 -23.58 14.58 -25.83
CA PHE A 108 -24.33 13.44 -26.36
C PHE A 108 -25.83 13.47 -26.08
N ARG A 109 -26.37 14.59 -25.57
CA ARG A 109 -27.80 14.70 -25.19
C ARG A 109 -28.78 14.34 -26.32
N ASP A 110 -28.45 14.74 -27.55
CA ASP A 110 -29.34 14.57 -28.70
C ASP A 110 -29.01 13.30 -29.52
N PHE A 111 -28.08 12.46 -29.05
CA PHE A 111 -27.75 11.18 -29.67
C PHE A 111 -28.66 10.09 -29.13
N GLU A 112 -29.64 9.66 -29.93
CA GLU A 112 -30.63 8.65 -29.51
C GLU A 112 -30.04 7.30 -29.11
N ASN A 113 -28.82 6.98 -29.58
CA ASN A 113 -28.15 5.72 -29.32
C ASN A 113 -26.96 5.83 -28.36
N VAL A 114 -26.73 6.97 -27.72
CA VAL A 114 -25.65 7.14 -26.73
C VAL A 114 -26.25 7.46 -25.36
N HIS A 115 -25.91 6.64 -24.38
CA HIS A 115 -26.39 6.78 -23.00
C HIS A 115 -25.21 7.04 -22.08
N ILE A 116 -25.15 8.24 -21.50
CA ILE A 116 -24.17 8.58 -20.46
C ILE A 116 -24.85 8.46 -19.09
N VAL A 117 -24.42 7.49 -18.29
CA VAL A 117 -25.11 7.10 -17.06
C VAL A 117 -24.27 7.44 -15.84
N VAL A 118 -24.81 8.30 -14.97
CA VAL A 118 -24.14 8.77 -13.74
C VAL A 118 -24.86 8.38 -12.46
N ASN A 119 -26.08 7.84 -12.58
CA ASN A 119 -26.86 7.28 -11.47
C ASN A 119 -27.35 5.88 -11.84
N PRO A 120 -27.66 5.00 -10.86
CA PRO A 120 -28.21 3.69 -11.16
C PRO A 120 -29.54 3.76 -11.93
N GLU A 121 -29.63 3.09 -13.07
CA GLU A 121 -30.84 3.03 -13.90
C GLU A 121 -30.83 1.82 -14.84
N VAL A 122 -31.98 1.50 -15.44
CA VAL A 122 -32.08 0.46 -16.49
C VAL A 122 -32.29 1.14 -17.84
N ILE A 123 -31.32 0.98 -18.74
CA ILE A 123 -31.41 1.42 -20.12
C ILE A 123 -32.10 0.35 -20.95
N GLN A 124 -33.32 0.63 -21.38
CA GLN A 124 -34.15 -0.28 -22.15
C GLN A 124 -33.91 -0.11 -23.65
N THR A 125 -33.25 -1.08 -24.29
CA THR A 125 -32.98 -1.02 -25.73
C THR A 125 -33.81 -2.06 -26.50
N LYS A 126 -33.77 -2.04 -27.82
CA LYS A 126 -34.40 -3.11 -28.62
C LYS A 126 -33.64 -4.44 -28.58
N TYR A 127 -32.39 -4.45 -28.11
CA TYR A 127 -31.51 -5.62 -28.11
C TYR A 127 -31.46 -6.31 -26.74
N ALA A 128 -31.32 -5.54 -25.68
CA ALA A 128 -31.25 -5.99 -24.28
C ALA A 128 -31.65 -4.86 -23.32
N ASP A 129 -31.96 -5.22 -22.08
CA ASP A 129 -32.07 -4.25 -20.98
C ASP A 129 -30.75 -4.21 -20.22
N ILE A 130 -30.15 -3.03 -20.13
CA ILE A 130 -28.87 -2.83 -19.43
C ILE A 130 -29.15 -2.18 -18.07
N ALA A 131 -29.02 -2.96 -17.00
CA ALA A 131 -28.97 -2.47 -15.62
C ALA A 131 -27.58 -1.85 -15.38
N VAL A 132 -27.52 -0.52 -15.23
CA VAL A 132 -26.26 0.20 -15.07
C VAL A 132 -26.11 0.61 -13.60
N LEU A 133 -24.96 0.28 -13.03
CA LEU A 133 -24.60 0.56 -11.64
C LEU A 133 -23.26 1.32 -11.59
N PRO A 134 -23.29 2.67 -11.70
CA PRO A 134 -22.10 3.51 -11.67
C PRO A 134 -21.29 3.40 -10.38
N GLY A 135 -20.01 3.74 -10.46
CA GLY A 135 -19.14 3.88 -9.30
C GLY A 135 -19.61 5.01 -8.38
N PHE A 136 -19.47 4.82 -7.07
CA PHE A 136 -20.00 5.75 -6.07
C PHE A 136 -18.90 6.44 -5.26
N ASP A 137 -19.16 7.69 -4.84
CA ASP A 137 -18.27 8.43 -3.94
C ASP A 137 -18.50 8.07 -2.48
N ARG A 138 -17.61 7.23 -1.92
CA ARG A 138 -17.59 6.85 -0.51
C ARG A 138 -17.69 8.04 0.46
N GLY A 139 -17.19 9.23 0.08
CA GLY A 139 -17.28 10.45 0.87
C GLY A 139 -18.73 10.88 1.16
N ILE A 140 -19.64 10.68 0.21
CA ILE A 140 -21.08 11.01 0.37
C ILE A 140 -21.73 10.08 1.39
N TYR A 141 -21.37 8.79 1.41
CA TYR A 141 -21.91 7.83 2.37
C TYR A 141 -21.35 8.07 3.78
N ARG A 142 -20.03 8.29 3.91
CA ARG A 142 -19.39 8.65 5.20
C ARG A 142 -19.98 9.89 5.83
N ALA A 143 -20.31 10.90 5.03
CA ALA A 143 -20.97 12.11 5.53
C ALA A 143 -22.36 11.85 6.12
N LYS A 144 -23.07 10.82 5.62
CA LYS A 144 -24.41 10.42 6.11
C LYS A 144 -24.34 9.45 7.30
N PHE A 145 -23.27 8.68 7.44
CA PHE A 145 -23.09 7.67 8.49
C PHE A 145 -21.73 7.80 9.22
N PRO A 146 -21.43 8.93 9.88
CA PRO A 146 -20.10 9.21 10.44
C PRO A 146 -19.70 8.36 11.65
N TRP A 147 -20.59 7.49 12.14
CA TRP A 147 -20.41 6.64 13.33
C TRP A 147 -20.04 5.18 13.01
N LEU A 148 -20.01 4.78 11.74
CA LEU A 148 -19.64 3.42 11.33
C LEU A 148 -18.13 3.26 11.23
N GLY A 149 -17.62 2.09 11.67
CA GLY A 149 -16.24 1.69 11.38
C GLY A 149 -16.04 1.37 9.89
N LYS A 150 -14.80 1.39 9.39
CA LYS A 150 -14.52 1.18 7.95
C LYS A 150 -14.97 -0.19 7.41
N GLU A 151 -14.86 -1.23 8.21
CA GLU A 151 -15.26 -2.58 7.80
C GLU A 151 -16.78 -2.73 7.79
N GLU A 152 -17.44 -2.21 8.83
CA GLU A 152 -18.90 -2.16 8.93
C GLU A 152 -19.50 -1.30 7.81
N GLU A 153 -18.82 -0.21 7.41
CA GLU A 153 -19.14 0.60 6.22
C GLU A 153 -19.13 -0.24 4.95
N ASN A 154 -18.05 -1.01 4.71
CA ASN A 154 -17.94 -1.85 3.50
C ASN A 154 -18.97 -2.97 3.49
N GLU A 155 -19.25 -3.61 4.63
CA GLU A 155 -20.21 -4.71 4.73
C GLU A 155 -21.63 -4.21 4.44
N ILE A 156 -22.07 -3.11 5.08
CA ILE A 156 -23.37 -2.51 4.82
C ILE A 156 -23.48 -2.07 3.36
N PHE A 157 -22.44 -1.44 2.81
CA PHE A 157 -22.46 -0.99 1.43
C PHE A 157 -22.55 -2.15 0.44
N SER A 158 -21.84 -3.25 0.70
CA SER A 158 -21.92 -4.47 -0.11
C SER A 158 -23.33 -5.08 -0.09
N GLN A 159 -24.00 -5.07 1.06
CA GLN A 159 -25.40 -5.50 1.17
C GLN A 159 -26.35 -4.59 0.38
N GLU A 160 -26.17 -3.27 0.45
CA GLU A 160 -26.97 -2.32 -0.33
C GLU A 160 -26.72 -2.46 -1.84
N LEU A 161 -25.47 -2.68 -2.27
CA LEU A 161 -25.15 -3.00 -3.66
C LEU A 161 -25.90 -4.25 -4.14
N GLY A 162 -25.93 -5.31 -3.33
CA GLY A 162 -26.70 -6.52 -3.62
C GLY A 162 -28.20 -6.25 -3.83
N LYS A 163 -28.80 -5.40 -2.98
CA LYS A 163 -30.20 -4.98 -3.12
C LYS A 163 -30.43 -4.16 -4.40
N ILE A 164 -29.51 -3.25 -4.74
CA ILE A 164 -29.61 -2.44 -5.96
C ILE A 164 -29.52 -3.35 -7.19
N VAL A 165 -28.58 -4.29 -7.21
CA VAL A 165 -28.41 -5.27 -8.29
C VAL A 165 -29.72 -6.05 -8.54
N LEU A 166 -30.36 -6.54 -7.47
CA LEU A 166 -31.65 -7.24 -7.56
C LEU A 166 -32.80 -6.30 -7.98
N GLY A 167 -32.82 -5.07 -7.46
CA GLY A 167 -33.84 -4.07 -7.77
C GLY A 167 -33.80 -3.59 -9.23
N LEU A 168 -32.60 -3.44 -9.81
CA LEU A 168 -32.42 -3.12 -11.23
C LEU A 168 -32.85 -4.31 -12.10
N ARG A 169 -32.53 -5.55 -11.69
CA ARG A 169 -32.93 -6.76 -12.42
C ARG A 169 -34.43 -6.86 -12.57
N ALA A 170 -35.17 -6.51 -11.52
CA ALA A 170 -36.64 -6.55 -11.50
C ALA A 170 -37.30 -5.53 -12.46
N GLN A 171 -36.56 -4.50 -12.89
CA GLN A 171 -37.03 -3.51 -13.87
C GLN A 171 -36.77 -3.94 -15.32
N CYS A 172 -35.95 -4.98 -15.53
CA CYS A 172 -35.66 -5.52 -16.86
C CYS A 172 -36.83 -6.34 -17.39
N ARG A 173 -37.11 -6.19 -18.68
CA ARG A 173 -38.17 -6.91 -19.40
C ARG A 173 -37.78 -8.38 -19.59
N PRO A 174 -38.73 -9.32 -19.49
CA PRO A 174 -38.45 -10.76 -19.56
C PRO A 174 -38.30 -11.30 -20.98
N ASP A 175 -38.58 -10.52 -22.02
CA ASP A 175 -38.62 -10.94 -23.43
C ASP A 175 -37.28 -10.75 -24.17
N ARG A 176 -36.24 -10.31 -23.47
CA ARG A 176 -34.92 -10.01 -24.01
C ARG A 176 -33.85 -10.20 -22.94
N PRO A 177 -32.56 -10.29 -23.33
CA PRO A 177 -31.48 -10.42 -22.36
C PRO A 177 -31.44 -9.25 -21.36
N ALA A 178 -31.13 -9.57 -20.11
CA ALA A 178 -30.83 -8.60 -19.07
C ALA A 178 -29.31 -8.59 -18.82
N ILE A 179 -28.69 -7.43 -18.89
CA ILE A 179 -27.25 -7.26 -18.72
C ILE A 179 -27.00 -6.36 -17.53
N LEU A 180 -26.13 -6.78 -16.61
CA LEU A 180 -25.61 -5.90 -15.56
C LEU A 180 -24.32 -5.26 -16.05
N MET A 181 -24.21 -3.95 -15.88
CA MET A 181 -23.04 -3.16 -16.17
C MET A 181 -22.64 -2.43 -14.88
N ALA A 182 -21.55 -2.84 -14.22
CA ALA A 182 -21.18 -2.32 -12.89
C ALA A 182 -19.68 -2.03 -12.74
N HIS A 183 -19.32 -1.03 -11.93
CA HIS A 183 -17.93 -0.62 -11.68
C HIS A 183 -17.55 -0.89 -10.21
N TYR A 184 -17.44 -2.18 -9.86
CA TYR A 184 -17.20 -2.64 -8.49
C TYR A 184 -16.41 -3.95 -8.48
N THR A 185 -15.81 -4.25 -7.33
CA THR A 185 -15.14 -5.52 -7.08
C THR A 185 -16.14 -6.65 -6.83
N VAL A 186 -15.88 -7.82 -7.43
CA VAL A 186 -16.62 -9.07 -7.25
C VAL A 186 -15.64 -10.10 -6.67
N PRO A 187 -15.96 -10.73 -5.53
CA PRO A 187 -15.11 -11.77 -4.96
C PRO A 187 -14.85 -12.91 -5.95
N GLY A 188 -13.61 -13.42 -5.95
CA GLY A 188 -13.15 -14.42 -6.94
C GLY A 188 -12.42 -13.82 -8.13
N CYS A 189 -12.31 -12.49 -8.22
CA CYS A 189 -11.43 -11.82 -9.18
C CYS A 189 -9.95 -11.92 -8.77
N ASN A 190 -9.08 -11.89 -9.77
CA ASN A 190 -7.64 -11.74 -9.59
C ASN A 190 -7.29 -10.26 -9.75
N THR A 191 -6.93 -9.61 -8.65
CA THR A 191 -6.49 -8.22 -8.64
C THR A 191 -5.07 -8.09 -9.19
N GLU A 192 -4.64 -6.88 -9.56
CA GLU A 192 -3.30 -6.61 -10.09
C GLU A 192 -2.16 -7.09 -9.17
N SER A 193 -2.40 -7.11 -7.85
CA SER A 193 -1.44 -7.54 -6.83
C SER A 193 -1.50 -9.04 -6.52
N GLY A 194 -2.38 -9.81 -7.15
CA GLY A 194 -2.58 -11.24 -6.87
C GLY A 194 -3.34 -11.55 -5.58
N GLN A 195 -3.93 -10.54 -4.91
CA GLN A 195 -4.68 -10.72 -3.66
C GLN A 195 -6.18 -10.92 -3.95
N SER A 196 -6.73 -12.10 -3.65
CA SER A 196 -8.15 -12.41 -3.92
C SER A 196 -9.02 -12.68 -2.68
N GLN A 197 -8.44 -12.92 -1.50
CA GLN A 197 -9.16 -13.56 -0.39
C GLN A 197 -9.74 -12.63 0.70
N LEU A 198 -9.54 -11.30 0.65
CA LEU A 198 -9.96 -10.38 1.73
C LEU A 198 -10.61 -9.07 1.24
N LEU A 199 -11.24 -9.06 0.07
CA LEU A 199 -11.65 -7.82 -0.63
C LEU A 199 -12.71 -6.99 0.12
N THR A 200 -13.67 -7.63 0.80
CA THR A 200 -14.73 -6.95 1.58
C THR A 200 -14.21 -6.11 2.74
N GLN A 201 -13.02 -6.42 3.26
CA GLN A 201 -12.39 -5.65 4.34
C GLN A 201 -11.77 -4.34 3.83
N PHE A 202 -11.40 -4.29 2.55
CA PHE A 202 -10.69 -3.14 1.96
C PHE A 202 -11.61 -2.22 1.17
N GLU A 203 -12.58 -2.78 0.44
CA GLU A 203 -13.53 -2.03 -0.36
C GLU A 203 -14.91 -2.70 -0.41
N PRO A 204 -15.97 -1.95 -0.77
CA PRO A 204 -17.28 -2.54 -1.03
C PRO A 204 -17.25 -3.47 -2.24
N VAL A 205 -17.97 -4.57 -2.15
CA VAL A 205 -18.05 -5.57 -3.22
C VAL A 205 -19.51 -5.80 -3.63
N VAL A 206 -19.71 -6.28 -4.87
CA VAL A 206 -20.99 -6.87 -5.24
C VAL A 206 -20.99 -8.34 -4.78
N PRO A 207 -21.92 -8.75 -3.89
CA PRO A 207 -21.92 -10.10 -3.36
C PRO A 207 -22.23 -11.15 -4.46
N PRO A 208 -21.46 -12.25 -4.57
CA PRO A 208 -21.70 -13.31 -5.56
C PRO A 208 -23.13 -13.85 -5.52
N GLU A 209 -23.69 -14.05 -4.34
CA GLU A 209 -25.05 -14.54 -4.14
C GLU A 209 -26.12 -13.59 -4.70
N SER A 210 -25.82 -12.29 -4.77
CA SER A 210 -26.74 -11.30 -5.38
C SER A 210 -26.70 -11.39 -6.90
N LEU A 211 -25.54 -11.71 -7.50
CA LEU A 211 -25.42 -11.95 -8.94
C LEU A 211 -26.12 -13.24 -9.34
N ASP A 212 -25.91 -14.33 -8.59
CA ASP A 212 -26.58 -15.61 -8.80
C ASP A 212 -28.10 -15.47 -8.72
N ALA A 213 -28.60 -14.79 -7.68
CA ALA A 213 -30.03 -14.57 -7.48
C ALA A 213 -30.65 -13.65 -8.55
N ALA A 214 -29.90 -12.67 -9.06
CA ALA A 214 -30.37 -11.78 -10.12
C ALA A 214 -30.43 -12.47 -11.49
N ALA A 215 -29.58 -13.48 -11.74
CA ALA A 215 -29.56 -14.22 -12.99
C ALA A 215 -29.59 -13.31 -14.23
N TYR A 216 -28.65 -12.35 -14.28
CA TYR A 216 -28.37 -11.60 -15.50
C TYR A 216 -27.77 -12.54 -16.56
N ASP A 217 -28.03 -12.29 -17.83
CA ASP A 217 -27.50 -13.09 -18.94
C ASP A 217 -26.01 -12.78 -19.18
N LEU A 218 -25.58 -11.55 -18.89
CA LEU A 218 -24.18 -11.10 -18.89
C LEU A 218 -23.97 -10.08 -17.78
N VAL A 219 -22.83 -10.15 -17.11
CA VAL A 219 -22.35 -9.12 -16.18
C VAL A 219 -21.03 -8.54 -16.71
N ALA A 220 -21.08 -7.30 -17.15
CA ALA A 220 -19.98 -6.55 -17.74
C ALA A 220 -19.39 -5.55 -16.72
N LEU A 221 -18.19 -5.84 -16.23
CA LEU A 221 -17.53 -5.11 -15.15
C LEU A 221 -16.33 -4.27 -15.63
N GLY A 222 -16.14 -3.10 -15.01
CA GLY A 222 -14.87 -2.33 -15.01
C GLY A 222 -14.21 -2.36 -13.63
N HIS A 223 -13.32 -1.42 -13.28
CA HIS A 223 -12.61 -1.27 -11.99
C HIS A 223 -11.37 -2.13 -11.83
N ILE A 224 -11.42 -3.39 -12.29
CA ILE A 224 -10.26 -4.29 -12.26
C ILE A 224 -9.57 -4.30 -13.62
N HIS A 225 -8.35 -3.77 -13.71
CA HIS A 225 -7.63 -3.60 -14.98
C HIS A 225 -7.15 -4.90 -15.63
N ARG A 226 -7.26 -6.04 -14.94
CA ARG A 226 -6.95 -7.35 -15.51
C ARG A 226 -8.18 -7.93 -16.22
N PRO A 227 -8.15 -8.12 -17.55
CA PRO A 227 -9.24 -8.79 -18.26
C PRO A 227 -9.38 -10.23 -17.79
N GLN A 228 -10.59 -10.64 -17.41
CA GLN A 228 -10.84 -11.99 -16.89
C GLN A 228 -12.33 -12.33 -16.86
N LEU A 229 -12.62 -13.63 -16.96
CA LEU A 229 -13.85 -14.23 -16.45
C LEU A 229 -13.68 -14.47 -14.95
N VAL A 230 -14.61 -14.00 -14.13
CA VAL A 230 -14.55 -14.17 -12.68
C VAL A 230 -14.71 -15.65 -12.33
N SER A 231 -13.81 -16.17 -11.50
CA SER A 231 -13.83 -17.58 -11.11
C SER A 231 -15.14 -17.96 -10.43
N GLY A 232 -15.74 -19.07 -10.87
CA GLY A 232 -17.04 -19.54 -10.36
C GLY A 232 -18.25 -19.05 -11.15
N PHE A 233 -18.06 -18.18 -12.15
CA PHE A 233 -19.13 -17.69 -13.02
C PHE A 233 -18.86 -18.05 -14.49
N GLU A 234 -19.92 -18.18 -15.28
CA GLU A 234 -19.84 -18.42 -16.72
C GLU A 234 -20.00 -17.13 -17.56
N ASN A 235 -20.54 -16.07 -16.94
CA ASN A 235 -21.00 -14.87 -17.62
C ASN A 235 -20.63 -13.55 -16.91
N VAL A 236 -19.70 -13.58 -15.96
CA VAL A 236 -19.23 -12.38 -15.23
C VAL A 236 -17.82 -12.04 -15.68
N TYR A 237 -17.67 -10.93 -16.39
CA TYR A 237 -16.41 -10.53 -17.02
C TYR A 237 -15.95 -9.17 -16.52
N TYR A 238 -14.66 -9.04 -16.22
CA TYR A 238 -13.99 -7.74 -16.21
C TYR A 238 -13.43 -7.46 -17.60
N SER A 239 -13.71 -6.26 -18.10
CA SER A 239 -13.14 -5.79 -19.36
C SER A 239 -11.62 -5.67 -19.30
N GLY A 240 -11.10 -5.27 -18.14
CA GLY A 240 -9.70 -4.89 -18.01
C GLY A 240 -9.41 -3.55 -18.69
N SER A 241 -8.17 -3.08 -18.53
CA SER A 241 -7.74 -1.84 -19.16
C SER A 241 -7.43 -2.05 -20.64
N ILE A 242 -7.78 -1.06 -21.45
CA ILE A 242 -7.52 -1.07 -22.90
C ILE A 242 -6.03 -0.84 -23.23
N ASN A 243 -5.26 -0.28 -22.29
CA ASN A 243 -3.82 -0.05 -22.38
C ASN A 243 -3.12 -0.52 -21.10
N ALA A 244 -1.83 -0.82 -21.18
CA ALA A 244 -1.03 -1.06 -19.98
C ALA A 244 -0.70 0.29 -19.33
N ASN A 245 -0.94 0.41 -18.02
CA ASN A 245 -0.85 1.63 -17.23
C ASN A 245 0.48 1.71 -16.48
N ASN A 246 0.89 0.62 -15.81
CA ASN A 246 2.09 0.56 -14.98
C ASN A 246 2.74 -0.84 -14.95
N PHE A 247 3.83 -1.03 -14.20
CA PHE A 247 4.57 -2.30 -14.14
C PHE A 247 3.83 -3.47 -13.46
N ASN A 248 2.75 -3.24 -12.73
CA ASN A 248 1.88 -4.34 -12.25
C ASN A 248 1.17 -5.04 -13.42
N ASP A 249 1.09 -4.38 -14.58
CA ASP A 249 0.48 -4.90 -15.81
C ASP A 249 1.43 -5.77 -16.63
N GLU A 250 2.69 -5.91 -16.20
CA GLU A 250 3.71 -6.71 -16.87
C GLU A 250 3.23 -8.16 -17.07
N GLY A 251 3.39 -8.67 -18.29
CA GLY A 251 2.96 -10.01 -18.69
C GLY A 251 1.44 -10.21 -18.80
N GLN A 252 0.63 -9.16 -18.64
CA GLN A 252 -0.82 -9.25 -18.76
C GLN A 252 -1.32 -8.68 -20.10
N GLU A 253 -2.34 -9.31 -20.67
CA GLU A 253 -2.96 -8.87 -21.93
C GLU A 253 -3.85 -7.63 -21.71
N ARG A 254 -3.91 -6.72 -22.68
CA ARG A 254 -4.78 -5.53 -22.67
C ARG A 254 -5.62 -5.47 -23.94
N GLY A 255 -6.83 -4.96 -23.82
CA GLY A 255 -7.80 -5.08 -24.90
C GLY A 255 -9.24 -4.88 -24.46
N PHE A 256 -10.14 -5.60 -25.12
CA PHE A 256 -11.58 -5.58 -24.84
C PHE A 256 -12.23 -6.91 -25.22
N TRP A 257 -13.44 -7.16 -24.71
CA TRP A 257 -14.20 -8.36 -25.06
C TRP A 257 -15.25 -8.11 -26.14
N ILE A 258 -15.50 -9.12 -26.95
CA ILE A 258 -16.69 -9.26 -27.79
C ILE A 258 -17.48 -10.44 -27.25
N HIS A 259 -18.66 -10.16 -26.71
CA HIS A 259 -19.59 -11.19 -26.21
C HIS A 259 -20.61 -11.53 -27.30
N HIS A 260 -20.79 -12.83 -27.55
CA HIS A 260 -21.69 -13.33 -28.59
C HIS A 260 -22.96 -13.92 -27.99
N PHE A 261 -24.08 -13.49 -28.55
CA PHE A 261 -25.41 -14.01 -28.28
C PHE A 261 -26.03 -14.53 -29.57
N GLU A 262 -26.73 -15.65 -29.49
CA GLU A 262 -27.42 -16.28 -30.62
C GLU A 262 -28.86 -16.65 -30.25
N GLU A 263 -29.79 -16.44 -31.19
CA GLU A 263 -31.20 -16.77 -31.01
C GLU A 263 -31.40 -18.29 -31.07
N GLY A 264 -32.12 -18.87 -30.11
CA GLY A 264 -32.49 -20.29 -30.14
C GLY A 264 -31.35 -21.26 -29.81
N ALA A 265 -30.20 -20.76 -29.34
CA ALA A 265 -29.02 -21.59 -29.15
C ALA A 265 -29.14 -22.52 -27.93
N SER A 266 -28.48 -23.68 -28.03
CA SER A 266 -28.51 -24.72 -26.99
C SER A 266 -29.92 -25.18 -26.59
N GLY A 267 -30.89 -25.07 -27.50
CA GLY A 267 -32.28 -25.48 -27.29
C GLY A 267 -33.07 -24.57 -26.33
N ARG A 268 -32.58 -23.37 -26.05
CA ARG A 268 -33.27 -22.34 -25.26
C ARG A 268 -33.90 -21.31 -26.19
N ASP A 269 -35.13 -20.89 -25.87
CA ASP A 269 -35.82 -19.82 -26.59
C ASP A 269 -35.19 -18.44 -26.28
N GLY A 270 -35.22 -17.53 -27.27
CA GLY A 270 -34.68 -16.17 -27.14
C GLY A 270 -33.19 -16.05 -27.46
N MET A 271 -32.63 -14.87 -27.22
CA MET A 271 -31.20 -14.59 -27.34
C MET A 271 -30.42 -15.21 -26.18
N VAL A 272 -29.46 -16.06 -26.49
CA VAL A 272 -28.69 -16.84 -25.51
C VAL A 272 -27.21 -16.48 -25.59
N PHE A 273 -26.57 -16.22 -24.46
CA PHE A 273 -25.12 -16.03 -24.39
C PHE A 273 -24.37 -17.32 -24.77
N ILE A 274 -23.39 -17.20 -25.67
CA ILE A 274 -22.65 -18.35 -26.24
C ILE A 274 -21.21 -18.38 -25.74
N ASN A 275 -20.45 -17.32 -26.03
CA ASN A 275 -19.04 -17.22 -25.69
C ASN A 275 -18.56 -15.76 -25.74
N SER A 276 -17.29 -15.57 -25.40
CA SER A 276 -16.58 -14.30 -25.47
C SER A 276 -15.27 -14.46 -26.23
N GLU A 277 -14.93 -13.48 -27.06
CA GLU A 277 -13.63 -13.32 -27.71
C GLU A 277 -12.89 -12.14 -27.08
N PHE A 278 -11.61 -12.31 -26.71
CA PHE A 278 -10.77 -11.20 -26.28
C PHE A 278 -9.98 -10.65 -27.45
N VAL A 279 -10.12 -9.34 -27.70
CA VAL A 279 -9.40 -8.64 -28.76
C VAL A 279 -8.27 -7.83 -28.13
N LYS A 280 -7.03 -8.25 -28.39
CA LYS A 280 -5.84 -7.53 -27.93
C LYS A 280 -5.68 -6.22 -28.67
N THR A 281 -5.38 -5.15 -27.94
CA THR A 281 -5.06 -3.84 -28.50
C THR A 281 -3.54 -3.69 -28.72
N PRO A 282 -3.09 -2.71 -29.51
CA PRO A 282 -1.66 -2.46 -29.72
C PRO A 282 -1.03 -1.70 -28.53
N TYR A 283 -1.23 -2.20 -27.31
CA TYR A 283 -0.65 -1.61 -26.10
C TYR A 283 0.87 -1.80 -26.07
N ARG A 284 1.56 -0.90 -25.37
CA ARG A 284 2.99 -1.05 -25.09
C ARG A 284 3.18 -2.01 -23.93
N GLU A 285 3.98 -3.05 -24.13
CA GLU A 285 4.35 -3.96 -23.05
C GLU A 285 5.35 -3.34 -22.09
N PHE A 286 5.27 -3.74 -20.82
CA PHE A 286 6.24 -3.47 -19.78
C PHE A 286 7.14 -4.69 -19.60
N ILE A 287 8.41 -4.46 -19.28
CA ILE A 287 9.36 -5.53 -18.95
C ILE A 287 10.31 -5.10 -17.83
N THR A 288 10.46 -5.97 -16.83
CA THR A 288 11.41 -5.83 -15.74
C THR A 288 12.54 -6.84 -15.94
N LEU A 289 13.76 -6.35 -16.14
CA LEU A 289 14.95 -7.17 -16.23
C LEU A 289 15.66 -7.17 -14.88
N HIS A 290 15.90 -8.37 -14.34
CA HIS A 290 16.64 -8.55 -13.09
C HIS A 290 18.08 -8.91 -13.39
N PHE A 291 19.00 -8.00 -13.10
CA PHE A 291 20.43 -8.20 -13.33
C PHE A 291 21.05 -9.01 -12.19
N THR A 292 21.94 -9.91 -12.59
CA THR A 292 22.80 -10.68 -11.67
C THR A 292 24.06 -9.89 -11.31
N ASP A 293 24.82 -10.38 -10.33
CA ASP A 293 26.12 -9.79 -9.97
C ASP A 293 27.09 -9.74 -11.17
N ALA A 294 27.01 -10.73 -12.07
CA ALA A 294 27.81 -10.75 -13.29
C ALA A 294 27.41 -9.62 -14.25
N ASP A 295 26.11 -9.40 -14.45
CA ASP A 295 25.61 -8.31 -15.30
C ASP A 295 25.99 -6.93 -14.73
N VAL A 296 25.97 -6.79 -13.40
CA VAL A 296 26.41 -5.57 -12.71
C VAL A 296 27.89 -5.30 -12.97
N GLU A 297 28.73 -6.34 -12.87
CA GLU A 297 30.16 -6.25 -13.16
C GLU A 297 30.43 -5.89 -14.63
N ASP A 298 29.64 -6.42 -15.55
CA ASP A 298 29.73 -6.09 -16.98
C ASP A 298 29.37 -4.63 -17.24
N VAL A 299 28.35 -4.09 -16.58
CA VAL A 299 28.00 -2.67 -16.71
C VAL A 299 29.13 -1.77 -16.17
N ILE A 300 29.71 -2.12 -15.02
CA ILE A 300 30.83 -1.39 -14.41
C ILE A 300 32.06 -1.40 -15.34
N HIS A 301 32.38 -2.55 -15.95
CA HIS A 301 33.53 -2.71 -16.83
C HIS A 301 33.25 -2.38 -18.29
N ASN A 302 32.07 -1.82 -18.59
CA ASN A 302 31.64 -1.43 -19.94
C ASN A 302 31.63 -2.62 -20.95
N ARG A 303 31.26 -3.81 -20.47
CA ARG A 303 31.03 -5.04 -21.26
C ARG A 303 29.53 -5.26 -21.52
N LEU A 304 28.81 -4.19 -21.86
CA LEU A 304 27.35 -4.19 -21.98
C LEU A 304 26.81 -5.15 -23.05
N ASP A 305 27.61 -5.51 -24.05
CA ASP A 305 27.20 -6.46 -25.09
C ASP A 305 26.88 -7.85 -24.51
N GLU A 306 27.58 -8.28 -23.45
CA GLU A 306 27.36 -9.58 -22.79
C GLU A 306 26.03 -9.56 -22.03
N ALA A 307 25.84 -8.58 -21.14
CA ALA A 307 24.57 -8.38 -20.42
C ALA A 307 23.39 -8.20 -21.40
N ALA A 308 23.58 -7.45 -22.48
CA ALA A 308 22.56 -7.24 -23.50
C ALA A 308 22.18 -8.54 -24.21
N MET A 309 23.15 -9.39 -24.57
CA MET A 309 22.88 -10.70 -25.18
C MET A 309 22.15 -11.66 -24.23
N ASN A 310 22.49 -11.64 -22.94
CA ASN A 310 21.87 -12.49 -21.94
C ASN A 310 20.39 -12.15 -21.71
N HIS A 311 20.03 -10.86 -21.82
CA HIS A 311 18.72 -10.38 -21.38
C HIS A 311 17.78 -9.99 -22.52
N TRP A 312 18.23 -9.27 -23.56
CA TRP A 312 17.30 -8.68 -24.54
C TRP A 312 17.70 -8.72 -26.01
N ARG A 313 18.98 -8.84 -26.37
CA ARG A 313 19.39 -8.82 -27.79
C ARG A 313 19.17 -10.14 -28.50
N PHE A 314 19.24 -11.26 -27.78
CA PHE A 314 19.03 -12.58 -28.36
C PHE A 314 17.55 -12.85 -28.71
N ASN A 315 16.64 -12.42 -27.83
CA ASN A 315 15.19 -12.58 -27.94
C ASN A 315 14.47 -11.33 -28.51
N GLY A 316 15.11 -10.17 -28.51
CA GLY A 316 14.52 -8.89 -28.92
C GLY A 316 13.62 -8.26 -27.84
N ASP A 317 13.76 -8.66 -26.59
CA ASP A 317 12.73 -8.46 -25.55
C ASP A 317 12.48 -7.01 -25.12
N VAL A 318 13.35 -6.06 -25.46
CA VAL A 318 13.18 -4.63 -25.08
C VAL A 318 12.57 -3.77 -26.20
N SER A 319 12.60 -4.24 -27.44
CA SER A 319 12.25 -3.41 -28.61
C SER A 319 10.78 -2.97 -28.55
N GLY A 320 10.56 -1.66 -28.54
CA GLY A 320 9.25 -1.03 -28.47
C GLY A 320 8.57 -1.09 -27.10
N LYS A 321 9.24 -1.61 -26.05
CA LYS A 321 8.70 -1.81 -24.70
C LYS A 321 9.11 -0.71 -23.72
N ILE A 322 8.39 -0.65 -22.60
CA ILE A 322 8.74 0.15 -21.43
C ILE A 322 9.58 -0.72 -20.50
N VAL A 323 10.84 -0.33 -20.30
CA VAL A 323 11.85 -1.18 -19.65
C VAL A 323 12.18 -0.65 -18.26
N ARG A 324 12.28 -1.56 -17.29
CA ARG A 324 12.87 -1.30 -15.97
C ARG A 324 13.96 -2.33 -15.71
N ILE A 325 15.07 -1.88 -15.15
CA ILE A 325 16.14 -2.75 -14.67
C ILE A 325 16.19 -2.68 -13.15
N LEU A 326 16.22 -3.86 -12.55
CA LEU A 326 16.38 -4.07 -11.12
C LEU A 326 17.65 -4.88 -10.88
N TYR A 327 18.43 -4.49 -9.87
CA TYR A 327 19.71 -5.14 -9.57
C TYR A 327 20.07 -5.01 -8.09
N GLU A 328 20.94 -5.88 -7.59
CA GLU A 328 21.57 -5.71 -6.28
C GLU A 328 23.03 -5.27 -6.48
N CYS A 329 23.56 -4.41 -5.61
CA CYS A 329 24.95 -3.94 -5.72
C CYS A 329 25.48 -3.44 -4.37
N SER A 330 26.80 -3.38 -4.20
CA SER A 330 27.41 -2.64 -3.08
C SER A 330 27.34 -1.12 -3.27
N ALA A 331 27.64 -0.34 -2.24
CA ALA A 331 27.76 1.12 -2.34
C ALA A 331 28.86 1.55 -3.34
N GLU A 332 29.98 0.81 -3.38
CA GLU A 332 31.09 1.01 -4.31
C GLU A 332 30.66 0.67 -5.74
N GLN A 333 30.02 -0.48 -5.93
CA GLN A 333 29.49 -0.89 -7.23
C GLN A 333 28.47 0.10 -7.75
N LYS A 334 27.57 0.62 -6.90
CA LYS A 334 26.62 1.67 -7.29
C LYS A 334 27.31 2.94 -7.79
N LYS A 335 28.41 3.37 -7.13
CA LYS A 335 29.21 4.53 -7.57
C LYS A 335 29.88 4.27 -8.91
N ALA A 336 30.31 3.03 -9.18
CA ALA A 336 30.97 2.63 -10.41
C ALA A 336 30.00 2.24 -11.55
N PHE A 337 28.71 2.10 -11.26
CA PHE A 337 27.71 1.61 -12.21
C PHE A 337 27.43 2.62 -13.33
N HIS A 338 27.69 2.25 -14.58
CA HIS A 338 27.52 3.12 -15.75
C HIS A 338 26.05 3.21 -16.25
N THR A 339 25.15 3.76 -15.42
CA THR A 339 23.72 3.89 -15.73
C THR A 339 23.45 4.55 -17.08
N ALA A 340 24.14 5.66 -17.40
CA ALA A 340 23.92 6.41 -18.64
C ALA A 340 24.28 5.60 -19.90
N MET A 341 25.30 4.74 -19.82
CA MET A 341 25.69 3.91 -20.96
C MET A 341 24.71 2.76 -21.16
N LEU A 342 24.26 2.13 -20.06
CA LEU A 342 23.23 1.11 -20.08
C LEU A 342 21.92 1.66 -20.66
N GLU A 343 21.48 2.83 -20.19
CA GLU A 343 20.29 3.51 -20.70
C GLU A 343 20.41 3.81 -22.20
N LYS A 344 21.56 4.35 -22.64
CA LYS A 344 21.82 4.60 -24.06
C LYS A 344 21.73 3.32 -24.88
N THR A 345 22.31 2.22 -24.39
CA THR A 345 22.31 0.92 -25.08
C THR A 345 20.88 0.38 -25.25
N LEU A 346 20.05 0.46 -24.20
CA LEU A 346 18.64 0.07 -24.28
C LEU A 346 17.87 0.85 -25.36
N TYR A 347 18.10 2.16 -25.47
CA TYR A 347 17.47 2.98 -26.51
C TYR A 347 18.00 2.67 -27.91
N GLU A 348 19.30 2.43 -28.07
CA GLU A 348 19.91 2.00 -29.34
C GLU A 348 19.34 0.64 -29.80
N ASP A 349 19.02 -0.24 -28.85
CA ASP A 349 18.40 -1.55 -29.08
C ASP A 349 16.86 -1.47 -29.18
N GLY A 350 16.29 -0.27 -29.18
CA GLY A 350 14.89 -0.02 -29.53
C GLY A 350 13.92 0.07 -28.36
N ALA A 351 14.38 0.16 -27.11
CA ALA A 351 13.49 0.43 -25.97
C ALA A 351 12.68 1.71 -26.23
N PHE A 352 11.36 1.66 -26.00
CA PHE A 352 10.52 2.86 -26.17
C PHE A 352 10.76 3.85 -25.04
N TRP A 353 10.90 3.35 -23.82
CA TRP A 353 11.17 4.16 -22.64
C TRP A 353 11.87 3.34 -21.57
N VAL A 354 12.98 3.85 -21.04
CA VAL A 354 13.63 3.30 -19.85
C VAL A 354 13.03 4.00 -18.62
N ALA A 355 12.10 3.31 -17.94
CA ALA A 355 11.37 3.86 -16.82
C ALA A 355 12.20 3.96 -15.53
N GLY A 356 13.25 3.15 -15.43
CA GLY A 356 14.20 3.23 -14.33
C GLY A 356 15.23 2.10 -14.34
N ILE A 357 16.42 2.42 -13.86
CA ILE A 357 17.51 1.47 -13.61
C ILE A 357 17.85 1.64 -12.13
N ASN A 358 17.28 0.78 -11.29
CA ASN A 358 17.24 1.01 -9.85
C ASN A 358 17.82 -0.19 -9.09
N PRO A 359 18.67 0.05 -8.08
CA PRO A 359 19.08 -1.02 -7.19
C PRO A 359 17.92 -1.40 -6.24
N GLU A 360 17.57 -2.68 -6.13
CA GLU A 360 16.59 -3.19 -5.17
C GLU A 360 17.18 -3.26 -3.75
N LYS A 361 18.47 -3.65 -3.67
CA LYS A 361 19.25 -3.60 -2.45
C LYS A 361 20.62 -3.01 -2.76
N ILE A 362 20.99 -2.00 -1.99
CA ILE A 362 22.38 -1.55 -1.91
C ILE A 362 22.96 -2.26 -0.70
N GLY A 363 23.80 -3.25 -0.92
CA GLY A 363 24.68 -3.76 0.11
C GLY A 363 25.56 -2.61 0.58
N ALA A 364 25.43 -2.21 1.84
CA ALA A 364 26.62 -1.73 2.50
C ALA A 364 27.62 -2.90 2.49
N SER A 365 28.92 -2.64 2.43
CA SER A 365 29.91 -3.56 2.99
C SER A 365 29.72 -3.66 4.52
N ALA A 366 28.51 -3.98 4.95
CA ALA A 366 28.13 -4.26 6.31
C ALA A 366 27.57 -5.67 6.25
N ASP A 367 28.38 -6.58 6.78
CA ASP A 367 28.05 -7.94 7.12
C ASP A 367 26.62 -7.99 7.70
N ARG A 368 25.62 -8.38 6.87
CA ARG A 368 24.21 -8.43 7.31
C ARG A 368 23.92 -9.57 8.26
N THR A 369 24.93 -10.38 8.54
CA THR A 369 24.96 -11.36 9.64
C THR A 369 25.33 -10.73 10.98
N ASP A 370 25.71 -9.44 10.99
CA ASP A 370 26.23 -8.78 12.16
C ASP A 370 25.54 -7.43 12.44
N LEU A 371 24.31 -7.49 12.95
CA LEU A 371 23.71 -6.39 13.72
C LEU A 371 24.28 -6.34 15.17
N SER A 372 25.36 -7.08 15.45
CA SER A 372 25.95 -7.22 16.78
C SER A 372 27.23 -6.39 16.99
N GLN A 373 27.76 -5.75 15.96
CA GLN A 373 29.02 -5.00 16.06
C GLN A 373 28.85 -3.52 15.71
N GLU A 374 28.95 -2.72 16.78
CA GLU A 374 29.31 -1.31 16.84
C GLU A 374 28.20 -0.24 16.68
N THR A 375 27.49 -0.03 17.79
CA THR A 375 26.92 1.27 18.18
C THR A 375 27.99 2.30 18.58
N ASP A 376 29.29 2.01 18.35
CA ASP A 376 30.40 2.87 18.76
C ASP A 376 30.41 4.18 17.94
N PRO A 377 30.14 5.34 18.56
CA PRO A 377 30.15 6.62 17.87
C PRO A 377 31.52 7.00 17.31
N GLU A 378 32.61 6.48 17.87
CA GLU A 378 33.97 6.77 17.39
C GLU A 378 34.25 6.05 16.06
N ALA A 379 33.91 4.76 15.98
CA ALA A 379 34.00 3.99 14.75
C ALA A 379 33.10 4.57 13.65
N ASN A 380 31.86 4.94 13.99
CA ASN A 380 30.92 5.56 13.07
C ASN A 380 31.41 6.94 12.57
N LEU A 381 32.01 7.76 13.44
CA LEU A 381 32.60 9.04 13.06
C LEU A 381 33.79 8.84 12.10
N ARG A 382 34.66 7.85 12.35
CA ARG A 382 35.76 7.52 11.45
C ARG A 382 35.24 7.17 10.05
N LEU A 383 34.28 6.25 9.96
CA LEU A 383 33.66 5.84 8.70
C LEU A 383 33.03 7.03 7.95
N TYR A 384 32.32 7.90 8.67
CA TYR A 384 31.72 9.09 8.08
C TYR A 384 32.75 10.07 7.52
N LEU A 385 33.85 10.32 8.24
CA LEU A 385 34.90 11.24 7.77
C LEU A 385 35.68 10.66 6.58
N GLN A 386 35.88 9.33 6.54
CA GLN A 386 36.44 8.62 5.39
C GLN A 386 35.51 8.72 4.17
N GLU A 387 34.19 8.55 4.35
CA GLU A 387 33.21 8.72 3.28
C GLU A 387 33.20 10.14 2.70
N LYS A 388 33.45 11.16 3.53
CA LYS A 388 33.59 12.57 3.10
C LYS A 388 34.91 12.87 2.39
N GLY A 389 35.79 11.89 2.24
CA GLY A 389 37.08 12.04 1.57
C GLY A 389 38.06 12.93 2.34
N MET A 390 37.97 12.94 3.67
CA MET A 390 38.93 13.67 4.50
C MET A 390 40.27 12.93 4.59
N GLU A 391 41.36 13.68 4.65
CA GLU A 391 42.71 13.13 4.81
C GLU A 391 42.88 12.45 6.18
N GLU A 392 43.61 11.34 6.23
CA GLU A 392 43.78 10.52 7.45
C GLU A 392 44.29 11.33 8.64
N THR A 393 45.19 12.29 8.39
CA THR A 393 45.72 13.19 9.43
C THR A 393 44.65 14.11 10.04
N ASP A 394 43.65 14.50 9.25
CA ASP A 394 42.52 15.29 9.74
C ASP A 394 41.47 14.42 10.44
N ILE A 395 41.30 13.18 9.99
CA ILE A 395 40.45 12.17 10.64
C ILE A 395 40.98 11.90 12.05
N GLU A 396 42.25 11.54 12.21
CA GLU A 396 42.86 11.30 13.52
C GLU A 396 42.73 12.52 14.46
N ARG A 397 42.94 13.72 13.91
CA ARG A 397 42.80 14.97 14.67
C ARG A 397 41.37 15.22 15.15
N LEU A 398 40.37 14.91 14.31
CA LEU A 398 38.96 15.06 14.67
C LEU A 398 38.51 13.98 15.67
N LEU A 399 38.96 12.74 15.51
CA LEU A 399 38.70 11.65 16.45
C LEU A 399 39.26 11.96 17.84
N LEU A 400 40.49 12.47 17.91
CA LEU A 400 41.10 12.89 19.18
C LEU A 400 40.29 14.00 19.88
N LYS A 401 39.69 14.92 19.10
CA LYS A 401 38.87 16.02 19.63
C LYS A 401 37.44 15.58 19.97
N SER A 402 36.91 14.56 19.30
CA SER A 402 35.58 14.02 19.59
C SER A 402 35.59 13.07 20.79
N GLY A 403 36.73 12.48 21.16
CA GLY A 403 36.84 11.56 22.29
C GLY A 403 36.17 12.06 23.58
N PRO A 404 36.46 13.28 24.07
CA PRO A 404 35.78 13.85 25.24
C PRO A 404 34.27 14.05 25.06
N ILE A 405 33.83 14.41 23.85
CA ILE A 405 32.42 14.63 23.51
C ILE A 405 31.65 13.31 23.51
N ILE A 406 32.25 12.28 22.91
CA ILE A 406 31.72 10.91 22.86
C ILE A 406 31.65 10.35 24.28
N ALA A 407 32.73 10.46 25.06
CA ALA A 407 32.78 9.98 26.44
C ALA A 407 31.72 10.66 27.33
N GLU A 408 31.49 11.97 27.19
CA GLU A 408 30.46 12.69 27.95
C GLU A 408 29.02 12.32 27.51
N ALA A 409 28.80 12.17 26.20
CA ALA A 409 27.53 11.72 25.64
C ALA A 409 27.18 10.27 26.04
N MET A 410 28.19 9.40 26.14
CA MET A 410 28.08 8.01 26.60
C MET A 410 27.97 7.91 28.12
N ALA A 411 28.70 8.71 28.90
CA ALA A 411 28.59 8.71 30.38
C ALA A 411 27.22 9.20 30.87
N SER A 412 26.49 9.92 30.03
CA SER A 412 25.10 10.32 30.27
C SER A 412 24.10 9.19 29.95
N GLU A 413 24.56 8.04 29.47
CA GLU A 413 23.71 6.85 29.30
C GLU A 413 23.36 6.24 30.64
N THR A 414 22.06 6.27 30.92
CA THR A 414 21.44 5.33 31.87
C THR A 414 20.49 4.37 31.16
N GLY A 415 20.54 4.26 29.82
CA GLY A 415 19.46 3.61 29.07
C GLY A 415 19.79 2.86 27.78
N ALA A 416 21.06 2.75 27.34
CA ALA A 416 21.40 1.97 26.15
C ALA A 416 22.14 0.68 26.58
N ALA A 417 21.41 -0.30 27.10
CA ALA A 417 22.03 -1.57 27.53
C ALA A 417 21.43 -2.83 26.90
N PHE A 418 20.46 -2.71 25.98
CA PHE A 418 19.79 -3.89 25.44
C PHE A 418 19.65 -3.80 23.92
N SER A 419 20.76 -4.04 23.20
CA SER A 419 20.73 -4.34 21.77
C SER A 419 20.38 -5.83 21.58
N GLY A 420 19.26 -6.13 20.94
CA GLY A 420 18.87 -7.51 20.65
C GLY A 420 17.44 -7.63 20.10
N VAL A 421 17.14 -8.78 19.51
CA VAL A 421 15.77 -9.06 19.02
C VAL A 421 14.84 -9.21 20.21
N PHE A 422 13.73 -8.45 20.20
CA PHE A 422 12.64 -8.61 21.16
C PHE A 422 11.79 -9.83 20.78
N VAL A 423 11.71 -10.82 21.66
CA VAL A 423 10.94 -12.05 21.42
C VAL A 423 9.95 -12.30 22.57
N PRO A 424 8.63 -12.32 22.31
CA PRO A 424 7.65 -12.70 23.33
C PRO A 424 7.80 -14.19 23.68
N ILE A 425 7.76 -14.52 24.98
CA ILE A 425 7.87 -15.91 25.46
C ILE A 425 6.54 -16.37 26.06
N GLU A 426 5.93 -15.57 26.93
CA GLU A 426 4.73 -16.00 27.66
C GLU A 426 3.86 -14.80 28.05
N ILE A 427 2.54 -14.96 27.99
CA ILE A 427 1.57 -14.02 28.56
C ILE A 427 0.64 -14.76 29.53
N GLU A 428 0.47 -14.21 30.73
CA GLU A 428 -0.42 -14.72 31.78
C GLU A 428 -1.32 -13.59 32.27
N VAL A 429 -2.62 -13.85 32.36
CA VAL A 429 -3.60 -12.86 32.84
C VAL A 429 -4.54 -13.47 33.87
N GLU A 430 -4.98 -12.65 34.83
CA GLU A 430 -6.05 -12.99 35.77
C GLU A 430 -7.00 -11.80 35.93
N ASN A 431 -8.30 -12.07 35.80
CA ASN A 431 -9.37 -11.08 35.79
C ASN A 431 -9.14 -9.92 34.80
N TYR A 432 -8.71 -10.25 33.59
CA TYR A 432 -8.39 -9.29 32.53
C TYR A 432 -9.46 -9.34 31.43
N ARG A 433 -10.25 -8.26 31.26
CA ARG A 433 -11.34 -8.13 30.29
C ARG A 433 -12.28 -9.34 30.31
N ALA A 434 -12.30 -10.16 29.26
CA ALA A 434 -13.16 -11.34 29.16
C ALA A 434 -12.60 -12.57 29.92
N TYR A 435 -11.31 -12.54 30.30
CA TYR A 435 -10.59 -13.68 30.84
C TYR A 435 -10.63 -13.70 32.37
N GLU A 436 -11.04 -14.85 32.93
CA GLU A 436 -10.93 -15.12 34.37
C GLU A 436 -9.50 -15.41 34.78
N LYS A 437 -8.88 -16.33 34.06
CA LYS A 437 -7.46 -16.67 34.15
C LYS A 437 -7.08 -17.34 32.84
N GLU A 438 -5.97 -16.93 32.25
CA GLU A 438 -5.46 -17.53 31.03
C GLU A 438 -3.95 -17.44 30.98
N LYS A 439 -3.31 -18.45 30.41
CA LYS A 439 -1.85 -18.51 30.27
C LYS A 439 -1.48 -19.09 28.92
N PHE A 440 -0.64 -18.37 28.17
CA PHE A 440 -0.26 -18.74 26.81
C PHE A 440 1.25 -18.62 26.62
N SER A 441 1.88 -19.67 26.09
CA SER A 441 3.28 -19.66 25.67
C SER A 441 3.37 -19.38 24.16
N PHE A 442 4.26 -18.48 23.78
CA PHE A 442 4.63 -18.19 22.40
C PHE A 442 5.79 -19.07 21.91
N GLU A 443 6.38 -19.88 22.79
CA GLU A 443 7.44 -20.81 22.43
C GLU A 443 6.98 -21.76 21.32
N ASP A 444 7.87 -22.03 20.37
CA ASP A 444 7.65 -22.89 19.19
C ASP A 444 6.57 -22.41 18.19
N ILE A 445 6.09 -21.16 18.29
CA ILE A 445 5.14 -20.58 17.33
C ILE A 445 5.87 -19.67 16.34
N GLN A 446 6.03 -20.16 15.10
CA GLN A 446 6.54 -19.33 13.99
C GLN A 446 5.40 -18.62 13.24
N PHE A 447 4.24 -19.26 13.13
CA PHE A 447 3.04 -18.73 12.49
C PHE A 447 1.80 -19.41 13.07
N CYS A 448 0.78 -18.63 13.42
CA CYS A 448 -0.49 -19.16 13.89
C CYS A 448 -1.67 -18.27 13.50
N THR A 449 -2.85 -18.87 13.36
CA THR A 449 -4.11 -18.14 13.16
C THR A 449 -5.00 -18.37 14.37
N ILE A 450 -5.51 -17.29 14.97
CA ILE A 450 -6.41 -17.35 16.13
C ILE A 450 -7.84 -17.13 15.64
N ASN A 451 -8.67 -18.18 15.72
CA ASN A 451 -10.06 -18.15 15.28
C ASN A 451 -11.03 -18.21 16.48
N GLY A 452 -12.19 -17.58 16.36
CA GLY A 452 -13.27 -17.60 17.34
C GLY A 452 -14.29 -16.48 17.10
N PRO A 453 -15.43 -16.46 17.81
CA PRO A 453 -16.47 -15.43 17.64
C PRO A 453 -15.95 -14.00 17.88
N ASN A 454 -16.57 -13.01 17.24
CA ASN A 454 -16.32 -11.60 17.54
C ASN A 454 -16.70 -11.30 19.00
N GLY A 455 -15.87 -10.51 19.68
CA GLY A 455 -16.04 -10.23 21.12
C GLY A 455 -15.53 -11.32 22.07
N ALA A 456 -15.02 -12.46 21.57
CA ALA A 456 -14.49 -13.54 22.42
C ALA A 456 -13.18 -13.19 23.19
N GLY A 457 -12.62 -11.99 22.98
CA GLY A 457 -11.41 -11.54 23.67
C GLY A 457 -10.09 -11.86 22.96
N LYS A 458 -10.10 -12.39 21.72
CA LYS A 458 -8.89 -12.73 20.95
C LYS A 458 -7.85 -11.60 20.93
N SER A 459 -8.23 -10.42 20.42
CA SER A 459 -7.34 -9.26 20.37
C SER A 459 -6.98 -8.73 21.76
N SER A 460 -7.87 -8.90 22.74
CA SER A 460 -7.62 -8.52 24.13
C SER A 460 -6.43 -9.28 24.71
N LEU A 461 -6.34 -10.60 24.51
CA LEU A 461 -5.26 -11.40 25.07
C LEU A 461 -3.95 -11.27 24.28
N PHE A 462 -4.03 -11.40 22.96
CA PHE A 462 -2.83 -11.53 22.12
C PHE A 462 -2.23 -10.21 21.66
N MET A 463 -2.94 -9.09 21.84
CA MET A 463 -2.44 -7.76 21.49
C MET A 463 -2.48 -6.84 22.70
N ASP A 464 -3.65 -6.68 23.32
CA ASP A 464 -3.83 -5.65 24.35
C ASP A 464 -3.14 -5.97 25.65
N ALA A 465 -3.15 -7.22 26.09
CA ALA A 465 -2.51 -7.60 27.35
C ALA A 465 -1.01 -7.27 27.33
N ILE A 466 -0.33 -7.48 26.20
CA ILE A 466 1.10 -7.16 26.05
C ILE A 466 1.33 -5.65 26.18
N ILE A 467 0.59 -4.85 25.41
CA ILE A 467 0.68 -3.38 25.44
C ILE A 467 0.29 -2.82 26.81
N ASP A 468 -0.78 -3.33 27.42
CA ASP A 468 -1.28 -2.91 28.73
C ASP A 468 -0.29 -3.28 29.85
N CYS A 469 0.44 -4.40 29.71
CA CYS A 469 1.48 -4.79 30.65
C CYS A 469 2.65 -3.81 30.60
N ILE A 470 3.17 -3.55 29.39
CA ILE A 470 4.36 -2.72 29.16
C ILE A 470 4.06 -1.24 29.46
N TYR A 471 3.03 -0.66 28.83
CA TYR A 471 2.81 0.80 28.82
C TYR A 471 1.59 1.28 29.61
N GLU A 472 0.67 0.38 29.97
CA GLU A 472 -0.64 0.73 30.54
C GLU A 472 -1.47 1.70 29.68
N GLU A 473 -1.49 1.45 28.38
CA GLU A 473 -2.25 2.26 27.42
C GLU A 473 -3.34 1.45 26.72
N PRO A 474 -4.48 1.23 27.41
CA PRO A 474 -5.60 0.48 26.84
C PRO A 474 -6.17 1.20 25.62
N ARG A 475 -6.70 0.41 24.66
CA ARG A 475 -7.28 0.90 23.40
C ARG A 475 -8.29 2.05 23.53
N GLU A 476 -9.02 2.10 24.64
CA GLU A 476 -10.04 3.13 24.92
C GLU A 476 -9.45 4.46 25.40
N GLY A 477 -8.12 4.56 25.49
CA GLY A 477 -7.40 5.71 26.03
C GLY A 477 -7.49 5.79 27.56
N LYS A 478 -6.93 6.86 28.13
CA LYS A 478 -7.07 7.18 29.57
C LYS A 478 -8.51 7.62 29.86
N SER A 479 -9.43 6.66 29.98
CA SER A 479 -10.82 6.93 30.31
C SER A 479 -10.92 7.66 31.66
N LYS A 480 -11.56 8.84 31.67
CA LYS A 480 -11.85 9.59 32.90
C LYS A 480 -12.98 8.96 33.74
N SER A 481 -13.70 7.98 33.19
CA SER A 481 -14.94 7.43 33.76
C SER A 481 -14.82 5.99 34.29
N VAL A 482 -13.75 5.25 33.98
CA VAL A 482 -13.54 3.88 34.46
C VAL A 482 -12.34 3.83 35.41
N LYS A 483 -12.58 3.46 36.68
CA LYS A 483 -11.54 3.44 37.73
C LYS A 483 -10.38 2.45 37.47
N VAL A 484 -10.58 1.43 36.63
CA VAL A 484 -9.55 0.48 36.17
C VAL A 484 -9.94 -0.05 34.77
N PRO A 485 -9.30 0.40 33.67
CA PRO A 485 -9.85 0.22 32.31
C PRO A 485 -9.99 -1.24 31.82
N TRP A 486 -9.17 -2.17 32.32
CA TRP A 486 -9.11 -3.54 31.79
C TRP A 486 -9.51 -4.63 32.79
N LEU A 487 -9.89 -4.29 34.02
CA LEU A 487 -10.31 -5.29 35.01
C LEU A 487 -11.66 -5.91 34.61
N ARG A 488 -11.76 -7.25 34.66
CA ARG A 488 -12.98 -7.99 34.32
C ARG A 488 -14.19 -7.47 35.11
N ASN A 489 -15.29 -7.23 34.40
CA ASN A 489 -16.56 -6.81 35.01
C ASN A 489 -17.19 -7.99 35.76
N GLY A 490 -17.22 -7.89 37.09
CA GLY A 490 -17.88 -8.86 37.95
C GLY A 490 -17.96 -8.37 39.40
N ASP A 491 -19.06 -8.67 40.07
CA ASP A 491 -19.34 -8.21 41.44
C ASP A 491 -18.33 -8.76 42.47
N LYS A 492 -17.75 -9.94 42.18
CA LYS A 492 -16.74 -10.61 43.02
C LYS A 492 -15.29 -10.26 42.66
N VAL A 493 -15.04 -9.65 41.50
CA VAL A 493 -13.69 -9.30 41.05
C VAL A 493 -13.20 -8.09 41.83
N ARG A 494 -12.10 -8.25 42.59
CA ARG A 494 -11.50 -7.17 43.39
C ARG A 494 -10.12 -6.76 42.90
N SER A 495 -9.40 -7.66 42.24
CA SER A 495 -8.07 -7.45 41.68
C SER A 495 -7.85 -8.33 40.44
N GLY A 496 -6.86 -7.96 39.64
CA GLY A 496 -6.40 -8.71 38.47
C GLY A 496 -4.95 -8.35 38.14
N TYR A 497 -4.30 -9.17 37.32
CA TYR A 497 -2.94 -8.90 36.86
C TYR A 497 -2.71 -9.33 35.42
N ILE A 498 -1.63 -8.81 34.88
CA ILE A 498 -1.01 -9.20 33.61
C ILE A 498 0.46 -9.44 33.90
N ALA A 499 0.97 -10.60 33.50
CA ALA A 499 2.38 -10.93 33.56
C ALA A 499 2.86 -11.29 32.15
N PHE A 500 3.90 -10.62 31.69
CA PHE A 500 4.45 -10.80 30.35
C PHE A 500 5.94 -11.10 30.43
N THR A 501 6.33 -12.25 29.86
CA THR A 501 7.70 -12.73 29.79
C THR A 501 8.21 -12.62 28.37
N PHE A 502 9.40 -12.04 28.19
CA PHE A 502 10.01 -11.80 26.88
C PHE A 502 11.53 -11.83 27.00
N SER A 503 12.22 -11.99 25.88
CA SER A 503 13.67 -11.85 25.80
C SER A 503 14.06 -10.65 24.95
N ILE A 504 15.17 -10.01 25.29
CA ILE A 504 15.87 -9.02 24.46
C ILE A 504 17.32 -9.44 24.41
N GLY A 505 17.77 -9.86 23.21
CA GLY A 505 19.09 -10.44 23.05
C GLY A 505 19.19 -11.80 23.77
N ASP A 506 20.16 -11.94 24.66
CA ASP A 506 20.42 -13.15 25.46
C ASP A 506 19.71 -13.16 26.82
N LYS A 507 19.06 -12.05 27.20
CA LYS A 507 18.45 -11.89 28.53
C LYS A 507 16.94 -12.03 28.49
N THR A 508 16.40 -12.64 29.54
CA THR A 508 14.97 -12.88 29.70
C THR A 508 14.41 -12.05 30.85
N TYR A 509 13.30 -11.36 30.59
CA TYR A 509 12.64 -10.44 31.51
C TYR A 509 11.19 -10.84 31.74
N ARG A 510 10.66 -10.48 32.90
CA ARG A 510 9.24 -10.59 33.23
C ARG A 510 8.72 -9.31 33.84
N ILE A 511 7.72 -8.72 33.19
CA ILE A 511 6.96 -7.60 33.73
C ILE A 511 5.70 -8.15 34.40
N PHE A 512 5.37 -7.62 35.58
CA PHE A 512 4.15 -7.94 36.30
C PHE A 512 3.41 -6.65 36.66
N ARG A 513 2.18 -6.50 36.16
CA ARG A 513 1.30 -5.36 36.46
C ARG A 513 0.01 -5.84 37.09
N SER A 514 -0.33 -5.33 38.26
CA SER A 514 -1.61 -5.62 38.94
C SER A 514 -2.47 -4.39 39.07
N ARG A 515 -3.80 -4.59 39.08
CA ARG A 515 -4.77 -3.55 39.44
C ARG A 515 -5.72 -4.09 40.49
N THR A 516 -6.16 -3.21 41.38
CA THR A 516 -7.12 -3.51 42.44
C THR A 516 -8.17 -2.40 42.51
N LYS A 517 -9.42 -2.76 42.85
CA LYS A 517 -10.51 -1.79 43.09
C LYS A 517 -10.24 -0.92 44.34
N SER A 518 -9.40 -1.41 45.26
CA SER A 518 -8.99 -0.71 46.49
C SER A 518 -7.56 -1.12 46.86
N GLY A 519 -6.69 -0.14 47.15
CA GLY A 519 -5.27 -0.36 47.43
C GLY A 519 -4.35 0.19 46.34
N LYS A 520 -3.04 0.01 46.52
CA LYS A 520 -2.04 0.45 45.52
C LYS A 520 -1.84 -0.65 44.46
N PRO A 521 -1.80 -0.29 43.16
CA PRO A 521 -1.40 -1.22 42.12
C PRO A 521 0.08 -1.60 42.27
N THR A 522 0.47 -2.71 41.66
CA THR A 522 1.86 -3.16 41.60
C THR A 522 2.37 -3.11 40.17
N LEU A 523 3.62 -2.67 40.01
CA LEU A 523 4.40 -2.77 38.78
C LEU A 523 5.78 -3.26 39.16
N ASN A 524 6.15 -4.45 38.67
CA ASN A 524 7.45 -5.05 38.90
C ASN A 524 8.07 -5.47 37.58
N ILE A 525 9.40 -5.47 37.54
CA ILE A 525 10.21 -6.11 36.50
C ILE A 525 11.27 -6.99 37.16
N ALA A 526 11.47 -8.18 36.61
CA ALA A 526 12.52 -9.12 37.01
C ALA A 526 13.31 -9.62 35.79
N GLU A 527 14.56 -9.98 36.00
CA GLU A 527 15.47 -10.59 35.03
C GLU A 527 15.76 -12.03 35.46
N LEU A 528 15.82 -12.96 34.50
CA LEU A 528 16.20 -14.35 34.76
C LEU A 528 17.73 -14.47 34.70
N VAL A 529 18.37 -14.73 35.83
CA VAL A 529 19.83 -14.90 35.97
C VAL A 529 20.09 -16.25 36.62
N ASP A 530 20.90 -17.10 35.98
CA ASP A 530 21.24 -18.45 36.45
C ASP A 530 20.02 -19.34 36.83
N GLY A 531 18.89 -19.12 36.16
CA GLY A 531 17.63 -19.85 36.39
C GLY A 531 16.76 -19.30 37.53
N GLU A 532 17.18 -18.23 38.20
CA GLU A 532 16.40 -17.54 39.23
C GLU A 532 15.97 -16.12 38.80
N TRP A 533 14.80 -15.69 39.25
CA TRP A 533 14.28 -14.35 38.95
C TRP A 533 14.86 -13.31 39.92
N GLU A 534 15.74 -12.46 39.43
CA GLU A 534 16.26 -11.31 40.17
C GLU A 534 15.37 -10.07 39.98
N ASN A 535 15.05 -9.38 41.07
CA ASN A 535 14.25 -8.16 41.02
C ASN A 535 15.06 -6.98 40.43
N ARG A 536 14.50 -6.31 39.43
CA ARG A 536 15.06 -5.08 38.80
C ARG A 536 14.15 -3.86 38.98
N SER A 537 13.14 -3.97 39.85
CA SER A 537 12.16 -2.90 40.12
C SER A 537 12.74 -1.81 41.03
N CYS A 538 12.27 -0.57 40.84
CA CYS A 538 12.55 0.54 41.75
C CYS A 538 11.52 0.62 42.88
N GLU A 539 11.80 1.42 43.92
CA GLU A 539 10.86 1.64 45.03
C GLU A 539 9.54 2.32 44.58
N ARG A 540 9.61 3.17 43.55
CA ARG A 540 8.47 3.90 42.98
C ARG A 540 8.08 3.30 41.64
N ALA A 541 6.79 3.08 41.45
CA ALA A 541 6.25 2.56 40.19
C ALA A 541 6.60 3.44 38.97
N ASP A 542 6.63 4.76 39.13
CA ASP A 542 7.02 5.68 38.04
C ASP A 542 8.48 5.48 37.61
N ASP A 543 9.37 5.15 38.54
CA ASP A 543 10.77 4.91 38.24
C ASP A 543 10.96 3.50 37.65
N THR A 544 10.21 2.51 38.14
CA THR A 544 10.13 1.18 37.50
C THR A 544 9.60 1.28 36.07
N GLN A 545 8.62 2.14 35.79
CA GLN A 545 8.12 2.38 34.43
C GLN A 545 9.22 2.93 33.53
N LYS A 546 10.03 3.90 34.00
CA LYS A 546 11.16 4.41 33.22
C LYS A 546 12.18 3.32 32.90
N VAL A 547 12.45 2.41 33.84
CA VAL A 547 13.32 1.25 33.59
C VAL A 547 12.73 0.35 32.50
N ILE A 548 11.42 0.09 32.53
CA ILE A 548 10.73 -0.67 31.49
C ILE A 548 10.80 0.05 30.13
N ASP A 549 10.51 1.35 30.09
CA ASP A 549 10.53 2.15 28.86
C ASP A 549 11.95 2.19 28.26
N GLN A 550 12.99 2.34 29.10
CA GLN A 550 14.39 2.28 28.68
C GLN A 550 14.82 0.90 28.20
N LEU A 551 14.37 -0.17 28.87
CA LEU A 551 14.64 -1.55 28.48
C LEU A 551 14.02 -1.89 27.12
N ILE A 552 12.78 -1.49 26.89
CA ILE A 552 12.06 -1.75 25.64
C ILE A 552 12.57 -0.84 24.50
N GLY A 553 13.01 0.38 24.82
CA GLY A 553 13.69 1.29 23.90
C GLY A 553 12.80 1.94 22.84
N VAL A 554 11.51 1.62 22.83
CA VAL A 554 10.51 2.19 21.91
C VAL A 554 9.26 2.59 22.70
N ASP A 555 8.50 3.56 22.19
CA ASP A 555 7.25 3.95 22.83
C ASP A 555 6.06 3.06 22.43
N SER A 556 4.94 3.21 23.13
CA SER A 556 3.68 2.49 22.87
C SER A 556 3.21 2.62 21.41
N MET A 557 3.38 3.80 20.80
CA MET A 557 2.95 4.03 19.42
C MET A 557 3.84 3.28 18.42
N ALA A 558 5.15 3.26 18.65
CA ALA A 558 6.13 2.53 17.86
C ALA A 558 5.88 1.01 17.92
N VAL A 559 5.62 0.45 19.12
CA VAL A 559 5.27 -0.98 19.26
C VAL A 559 3.96 -1.32 18.53
N LYS A 560 2.93 -0.47 18.66
CA LYS A 560 1.64 -0.60 17.95
C LYS A 560 1.76 -0.45 16.42
N SER A 561 2.83 0.15 15.93
CA SER A 561 3.05 0.36 14.51
C SER A 561 3.96 -0.71 13.88
N CYS A 562 4.93 -1.21 14.64
CA CYS A 562 6.01 -2.05 14.11
C CYS A 562 5.95 -3.51 14.58
N ALA A 563 5.46 -3.80 15.79
CA ALA A 563 5.51 -5.12 16.39
C ALA A 563 4.13 -5.78 16.53
N VAL A 564 3.08 -4.97 16.74
CA VAL A 564 1.69 -5.44 16.82
C VAL A 564 0.91 -4.82 15.67
N ILE A 565 0.69 -5.55 14.59
CA ILE A 565 -0.12 -5.05 13.46
C ILE A 565 -1.59 -5.03 13.88
N MET A 566 -2.03 -3.89 14.40
CA MET A 566 -3.43 -3.66 14.73
C MET A 566 -4.20 -3.26 13.47
N GLN A 567 -5.43 -3.78 13.37
CA GLN A 567 -6.45 -3.34 12.43
C GLN A 567 -6.57 -1.80 12.50
N ASP A 568 -6.61 -1.14 11.35
CA ASP A 568 -6.65 0.33 11.17
C ASP A 568 -5.37 1.16 11.48
N GLN A 569 -4.33 0.62 12.12
CA GLN A 569 -3.15 1.42 12.52
C GLN A 569 -1.93 1.33 11.57
N TYR A 570 -1.86 0.36 10.66
CA TYR A 570 -0.83 0.32 9.61
C TYR A 570 -0.81 1.61 8.76
N GLY A 571 -2.01 2.18 8.54
CA GLY A 571 -2.14 3.46 7.87
C GLY A 571 -1.46 4.60 8.62
N MET A 572 -1.40 4.58 9.95
CA MET A 572 -0.90 5.71 10.73
C MET A 572 0.60 5.93 10.57
N PHE A 573 1.44 4.88 10.54
CA PHE A 573 2.87 5.06 10.26
C PHE A 573 3.12 5.49 8.81
N LEU A 574 2.43 4.88 7.83
CA LEU A 574 2.55 5.27 6.42
C LEU A 574 2.01 6.68 6.14
N GLN A 575 1.01 7.12 6.90
CA GLN A 575 0.39 8.46 6.81
C GLN A 575 1.07 9.50 7.72
N ALA A 576 1.89 9.07 8.70
CA ALA A 576 2.63 9.96 9.57
C ALA A 576 3.55 10.87 8.74
N LYS A 577 3.81 12.08 9.21
CA LYS A 577 4.71 12.98 8.50
C LYS A 577 6.12 12.40 8.48
N SER A 578 6.92 12.78 7.48
CA SER A 578 8.30 12.29 7.34
C SER A 578 9.12 12.49 8.61
N GLU A 579 8.89 13.59 9.33
CA GLU A 579 9.55 13.92 10.60
C GLU A 579 9.17 12.95 11.73
N GLU A 580 7.89 12.60 11.85
CA GLU A 580 7.38 11.66 12.86
C GLU A 580 7.90 10.24 12.60
N ARG A 581 7.92 9.81 11.33
CA ARG A 581 8.51 8.53 10.93
C ARG A 581 10.00 8.47 11.25
N MET A 582 10.73 9.54 10.95
CA MET A 582 12.17 9.62 11.23
C MET A 582 12.46 9.60 12.73
N ALA A 583 11.62 10.24 13.55
CA ALA A 583 11.78 10.20 15.01
C ALA A 583 11.60 8.77 15.56
N VAL A 584 10.56 8.05 15.11
CA VAL A 584 10.32 6.65 15.52
C VAL A 584 11.49 5.74 15.13
N LEU A 585 11.99 5.86 13.88
CA LEU A 585 13.13 5.08 13.41
C LEU A 585 14.43 5.45 14.11
N SER A 586 14.65 6.74 14.40
CA SER A 586 15.85 7.21 15.10
C SER A 586 15.91 6.68 16.53
N ASN A 587 14.77 6.61 17.23
CA ASN A 587 14.69 6.03 18.57
C ASN A 587 14.94 4.52 18.53
N LEU A 588 14.30 3.82 17.59
CA LEU A 588 14.44 2.36 17.44
C LEU A 588 15.89 1.94 17.11
N LEU A 589 16.62 2.78 16.38
CA LEU A 589 18.01 2.56 16.02
C LEU A 589 19.02 3.18 17.01
N GLY A 590 18.56 3.78 18.12
CA GLY A 590 19.43 4.37 19.14
C GLY A 590 20.23 5.61 18.69
N LEU A 591 19.78 6.31 17.64
CA LEU A 591 20.50 7.43 17.02
C LEU A 591 20.50 8.72 17.86
N GLU A 592 19.84 8.73 19.02
CA GLU A 592 19.80 9.90 19.91
C GLU A 592 21.18 10.33 20.43
N ILE A 593 22.14 9.40 20.44
CA ILE A 593 23.52 9.67 20.85
C ILE A 593 24.16 10.80 20.02
N TYR A 594 23.85 10.87 18.73
CA TYR A 594 24.38 11.90 17.84
C TYR A 594 23.83 13.30 18.15
N GLY A 595 22.55 13.39 18.53
CA GLY A 595 21.94 14.64 18.98
C GLY A 595 22.53 15.14 20.31
N ARG A 596 22.90 14.22 21.21
CA ARG A 596 23.62 14.56 22.45
C ARG A 596 25.04 15.03 22.18
N MET A 597 25.77 14.32 21.32
CA MET A 597 27.10 14.72 20.88
C MET A 597 27.08 16.12 20.24
N GLU A 598 26.07 16.43 19.43
CA GLU A 598 25.88 17.76 18.86
C GLU A 598 25.73 18.83 19.95
N LYS A 599 24.93 18.55 20.98
CA LYS A 599 24.71 19.47 22.10
C LYS A 599 26.00 19.72 22.89
N VAL A 600 26.71 18.66 23.29
CA VAL A 600 28.00 18.75 24.00
C VAL A 600 29.01 19.55 23.17
N ALA A 601 29.10 19.27 21.87
CA ALA A 601 29.99 20.01 20.96
C ALA A 601 29.63 21.51 20.87
N LYS A 602 28.32 21.85 20.82
CA LYS A 602 27.85 23.25 20.82
C LYS A 602 28.16 23.97 22.14
N ASP A 603 27.99 23.29 23.27
CA ASP A 603 28.24 23.85 24.59
C ASP A 603 29.74 24.13 24.78
N MET A 604 30.61 23.16 24.44
CA MET A 604 32.07 23.35 24.42
C MET A 604 32.49 24.46 23.45
N GLY A 605 31.91 24.50 22.25
CA GLY A 605 32.18 25.54 21.26
C GLY A 605 31.84 26.95 21.77
N SER A 606 30.72 27.07 22.49
CA SER A 606 30.29 28.33 23.11
C SER A 606 31.23 28.76 24.24
N GLU A 607 31.72 27.82 25.04
CA GLU A 607 32.70 28.08 26.09
C GLU A 607 34.05 28.55 25.52
N TYR A 608 34.59 27.85 24.52
CA TYR A 608 35.83 28.27 23.87
C TYR A 608 35.71 29.65 23.22
N LYS A 609 34.56 29.96 22.61
CA LYS A 609 34.29 31.29 22.06
C LYS A 609 34.34 32.37 23.16
N ARG A 610 33.71 32.13 24.32
CA ARG A 610 33.80 33.02 25.48
C ARG A 610 35.23 33.19 25.98
N MET A 611 36.03 32.13 26.04
CA MET A 611 37.44 32.20 26.46
C MET A 611 38.30 33.00 25.47
N ILE A 612 38.09 32.84 24.16
CA ILE A 612 38.79 33.58 23.11
C ILE A 612 38.42 35.07 23.19
N ASP A 613 37.13 35.38 23.33
CA ASP A 613 36.65 36.76 23.43
C ASP A 613 37.16 37.43 24.71
N GLY A 614 37.21 36.72 25.83
CA GLY A 614 37.81 37.19 27.09
C GLY A 614 39.31 37.47 27.00
N LYS A 615 40.07 36.66 26.25
CA LYS A 615 41.50 36.92 25.98
C LYS A 615 41.70 38.13 25.07
N LYS A 616 40.81 38.35 24.09
CA LYS A 616 40.85 39.53 23.21
C LYS A 616 40.54 40.84 23.94
N THR A 617 39.63 40.85 24.92
CA THR A 617 39.38 42.02 25.79
C THR A 617 40.54 42.29 26.74
N CYS A 618 41.19 41.25 27.27
CA CYS A 618 42.36 41.40 28.14
C CYS A 618 43.58 41.98 27.37
N HIS A 619 43.77 41.58 26.11
CA HIS A 619 44.83 42.13 25.26
C HIS A 619 44.60 43.59 24.80
N ARG A 620 43.35 44.05 24.76
CA ARG A 620 43.01 45.46 24.48
C ARG A 620 43.09 46.38 25.71
N GLY A 621 43.17 45.83 26.92
CA GLY A 621 43.36 46.60 28.17
C GLY A 621 44.82 46.73 28.61
N ALA A 622 45.75 46.10 27.90
CA ALA A 622 47.19 46.09 28.20
C ALA A 622 48.05 46.80 27.13
N VAL A 623 47.41 47.58 26.24
CA VAL A 623 48.07 48.48 25.27
C VAL A 623 47.81 49.92 25.67
#